data_AF-A0A450ZME2-F1
#
_entry.id   AF-A0A450ZME2-F1
#
_cell.length_a   1.000
_cell.length_b   1.000
_cell.length_c   1.000
_cell.angle_alpha   90.00
_cell.angle_beta   90.00
_cell.angle_gamma   90.00
#
_symmetry.space_group_name_H-M   'P 1'
#
loop_
_entity.id
_entity.type
_entity.pdbx_description
1 polymer ?
#
loop_
_entity_poly.entity_id
_entity_poly.type
_entity_poly.pdbx_seq_one_letter_code
_entity_poly.pdbx_strand_id
1 'polypeptide(L)'
;MSLFQNKESAFRRRTLYLPLNTDKNAPIIRKLTSPPERNPSMTTNNRPFQSFRGPALKMADIAPFHVMEILGYAKELKAGGREIIHMEIGEPDFPTPEPIVEAGIRALRAGHTGYTATLGLPELKERIADFYRQRHGVDIPARRIAITPGASGALQIVLATLIDPGDEVVIADPGYPCNRNMIRLFEGNAIDIPVRSDTGYQLTPELVSRHATPSTSAIVLTTPSNPTGALAPLRNMAGIIEEANCLGARVVLDEIYLELVYDAVTEIVPDADKADIGTAAALSDEIFVISGFSKYFGMTGWRLGWAIIPDPFLREFEKLAQNLYLSAPTVAQRAALSAFRPETLTILEERRREFQRRRNFLLPALRNIGFRIPIEPRGAFYLYADCGRFTEDSLSFAYDLLENAGVAVTPGIDFGRNASNRYLRFAYTTGMENLREGVERLRRYLSG
;
A
#
# COMPACT_ATOMS: atom_id res chain seq x y z
N MET A 1 53.25 -20.09 -16.47
CA MET A 1 54.38 -19.26 -15.99
C MET A 1 53.76 -18.05 -15.27
N SER A 2 53.47 -18.11 -13.96
CA SER A 2 54.40 -17.94 -12.81
C SER A 2 54.79 -16.46 -12.65
N LEU A 3 54.57 -15.69 -11.57
CA LEU A 3 54.26 -15.87 -10.13
C LEU A 3 53.45 -14.63 -9.64
N PHE A 4 52.41 -14.75 -8.79
CA PHE A 4 52.41 -14.65 -7.32
C PHE A 4 53.33 -13.60 -6.65
N GLN A 5 52.75 -12.60 -5.96
CA GLN A 5 53.01 -12.41 -4.52
C GLN A 5 51.98 -11.49 -3.83
N ASN A 6 51.74 -11.87 -2.57
CA ASN A 6 50.73 -11.49 -1.60
C ASN A 6 51.13 -10.21 -0.81
N LYS A 7 50.17 -9.48 -0.23
CA LYS A 7 50.29 -8.86 1.12
C LYS A 7 48.98 -8.23 1.61
N GLU A 8 48.45 -8.82 2.67
CA GLU A 8 47.47 -8.24 3.61
C GLU A 8 48.05 -7.04 4.38
N SER A 9 47.20 -6.09 4.81
CA SER A 9 47.18 -5.64 6.22
C SER A 9 46.03 -4.67 6.56
N ALA A 10 45.20 -5.11 7.51
CA ALA A 10 44.78 -4.45 8.75
C ALA A 10 44.02 -3.09 8.74
N PHE A 11 42.74 -3.23 9.12
CA PHE A 11 41.92 -2.33 9.95
C PHE A 11 42.70 -1.49 10.98
N ARG A 12 42.38 -0.19 11.12
CA ARG A 12 42.33 0.53 12.40
C ARG A 12 41.50 1.82 12.31
N ARG A 13 40.38 1.85 13.05
CA ARG A 13 39.58 3.06 13.35
C ARG A 13 40.38 4.00 14.26
N ARG A 14 40.37 5.31 13.98
CA ARG A 14 40.87 6.36 14.89
C ARG A 14 39.69 7.21 15.38
N THR A 15 39.46 7.19 16.68
CA THR A 15 38.62 8.13 17.41
C THR A 15 39.55 9.16 18.06
N LEU A 16 39.33 10.45 17.79
CA LEU A 16 40.07 11.58 18.36
C LEU A 16 39.34 12.09 19.61
N TYR A 17 40.04 12.18 20.74
CA TYR A 17 39.64 12.96 21.92
C TYR A 17 40.65 14.11 22.13
N LEU A 18 40.12 15.31 22.36
CA LEU A 18 40.83 16.54 22.72
C LEU A 18 41.19 16.56 24.23
N PRO A 19 42.33 17.18 24.64
CA PRO A 19 42.58 17.50 26.04
C PRO A 19 42.27 18.99 26.34
N LEU A 20 41.60 19.24 27.47
CA LEU A 20 41.47 20.56 28.11
C LEU A 20 42.57 20.72 29.16
N ASN A 21 43.28 21.84 29.12
CA ASN A 21 44.30 22.23 30.09
C ASN A 21 43.81 23.38 31.00
N THR A 22 44.40 23.44 32.18
CA THR A 22 44.02 24.11 33.42
C THR A 22 44.49 25.57 33.55
N ASP A 23 43.77 26.39 34.33
CA ASP A 23 44.33 27.42 35.25
C ASP A 23 43.22 27.95 36.19
N LYS A 24 43.25 27.67 37.51
CA LYS A 24 43.90 28.40 38.64
C LYS A 24 43.34 29.79 38.96
N ASN A 25 42.54 29.87 40.04
CA ASN A 25 42.52 30.96 41.02
C ASN A 25 41.84 30.49 42.34
N ALA A 26 42.48 30.79 43.48
CA ALA A 26 42.01 30.62 44.87
C ALA A 26 42.37 31.93 45.64
N PRO A 27 42.03 32.20 46.94
CA PRO A 27 41.41 31.35 47.98
C PRO A 27 40.38 32.08 48.91
N ILE A 28 39.63 31.35 49.78
CA ILE A 28 39.21 31.83 51.13
C ILE A 28 39.20 30.64 52.12
N ILE A 29 39.77 30.86 53.31
CA ILE A 29 40.01 29.90 54.41
C ILE A 29 38.84 29.90 55.42
N ARG A 30 38.40 28.71 55.90
CA ARG A 30 37.99 28.49 57.29
C ARG A 30 38.12 27.01 57.73
N LYS A 31 38.87 26.80 58.82
CA LYS A 31 39.07 25.60 59.66
C LYS A 31 37.71 25.02 60.13
N LEU A 32 37.47 23.76 60.52
CA LEU A 32 38.26 22.71 61.20
C LEU A 32 37.42 21.40 61.26
N THR A 33 38.05 20.32 61.72
CA THR A 33 37.50 19.02 62.22
C THR A 33 37.42 17.84 61.24
N SER A 34 37.95 16.73 61.75
CA SER A 34 38.29 15.43 61.16
C SER A 34 37.11 14.69 60.51
N PRO A 35 37.29 13.95 59.40
CA PRO A 35 36.28 13.02 58.93
C PRO A 35 36.38 11.66 59.66
N PRO A 36 35.23 11.02 59.93
CA PRO A 36 35.15 9.75 60.67
C PRO A 36 35.54 8.55 59.78
N GLU A 37 35.99 7.48 60.43
CA GLU A 37 36.24 6.17 59.84
C GLU A 37 35.04 5.69 59.01
N ARG A 38 35.28 5.30 57.75
CA ARG A 38 34.28 4.66 56.89
C ARG A 38 34.48 3.14 56.88
N ASN A 39 33.45 2.47 57.39
CA ASN A 39 33.14 1.04 57.32
C ASN A 39 33.41 0.40 55.93
N PRO A 40 33.95 -0.84 55.86
CA PRO A 40 34.12 -1.57 54.62
C PRO A 40 32.90 -2.46 54.35
N SER A 41 31.92 -1.96 53.60
CA SER A 41 30.94 -2.83 52.93
C SER A 41 30.30 -2.13 51.74
N MET A 42 31.03 -2.04 50.62
CA MET A 42 30.40 -1.88 49.31
C MET A 42 30.52 -3.20 48.57
N THR A 43 29.44 -3.98 48.63
CA THR A 43 29.15 -5.04 47.67
C THR A 43 29.21 -4.42 46.27
N THR A 44 30.18 -4.84 45.47
CA THR A 44 30.26 -4.54 44.05
C THR A 44 29.00 -5.06 43.38
N ASN A 45 28.13 -4.13 42.97
CA ASN A 45 26.88 -4.44 42.30
C ASN A 45 27.19 -4.88 40.87
N ASN A 46 27.66 -6.12 40.73
CA ASN A 46 28.07 -6.72 39.47
C ASN A 46 26.80 -7.16 38.72
N ARG A 47 26.02 -6.20 38.20
CA ARG A 47 24.96 -6.53 37.24
C ARG A 47 25.64 -7.05 35.98
N PRO A 48 25.42 -8.31 35.57
CA PRO A 48 25.96 -8.79 34.30
C PRO A 48 25.44 -7.87 33.20
N PHE A 49 26.31 -7.50 32.26
CA PHE A 49 25.90 -6.80 31.04
C PHE A 49 24.82 -7.65 30.36
N GLN A 50 23.56 -7.29 30.55
CA GLN A 50 22.46 -7.91 29.82
C GLN A 50 22.62 -7.50 28.36
N SER A 51 22.71 -8.49 27.47
CA SER A 51 22.64 -8.27 26.03
C SER A 51 21.39 -7.45 25.72
N PHE A 52 21.54 -6.42 24.87
CA PHE A 52 20.39 -5.65 24.39
C PHE A 52 19.33 -6.59 23.81
N ARG A 53 18.05 -6.33 24.10
CA ARG A 53 16.96 -7.05 23.44
C ARG A 53 17.02 -6.80 21.93
N GLY A 54 16.84 -7.85 21.16
CA GLY A 54 16.68 -7.76 19.70
C GLY A 54 15.32 -7.15 19.30
N PRO A 55 15.03 -7.08 17.99
CA PRO A 55 13.73 -6.66 17.48
C PRO A 55 12.56 -7.44 18.10
N ALA A 56 11.38 -6.84 18.12
CA ALA A 56 10.17 -7.51 18.60
C ALA A 56 9.91 -8.80 17.80
N LEU A 57 9.45 -9.87 18.49
CA LEU A 57 9.30 -11.20 17.88
C LEU A 57 8.40 -11.19 16.63
N LYS A 58 7.35 -10.34 16.62
CA LYS A 58 6.45 -10.20 15.46
C LYS A 58 7.13 -9.75 14.18
N MET A 59 8.32 -9.16 14.24
CA MET A 59 9.07 -8.78 13.05
C MET A 59 9.54 -9.98 12.23
N ALA A 60 9.62 -11.18 12.82
CA ALA A 60 9.91 -12.41 12.08
C ALA A 60 8.80 -12.78 11.09
N ASP A 61 7.57 -12.30 11.33
CA ASP A 61 6.39 -12.63 10.52
C ASP A 61 6.03 -11.55 9.49
N ILE A 62 6.64 -10.36 9.59
CA ILE A 62 6.39 -9.24 8.67
C ILE A 62 7.36 -9.34 7.50
N ALA A 63 6.87 -9.79 6.36
CA ALA A 63 7.66 -9.95 5.15
C ALA A 63 8.02 -8.58 4.53
N PRO A 64 9.24 -8.42 3.98
CA PRO A 64 9.58 -7.27 3.15
C PRO A 64 8.81 -7.31 1.83
N PHE A 65 8.83 -6.18 1.11
CA PHE A 65 8.42 -6.13 -0.28
C PHE A 65 9.61 -6.48 -1.16
N HIS A 66 9.62 -7.65 -1.79
CA HIS A 66 10.70 -8.06 -2.69
C HIS A 66 10.80 -7.13 -3.91
N VAL A 67 9.69 -6.54 -4.35
CA VAL A 67 9.71 -5.50 -5.40
C VAL A 67 10.59 -4.30 -5.04
N MET A 68 10.77 -3.97 -3.76
CA MET A 68 11.61 -2.84 -3.37
C MET A 68 13.10 -3.15 -3.58
N GLU A 69 13.51 -4.41 -3.43
CA GLU A 69 14.87 -4.86 -3.74
C GLU A 69 15.12 -4.85 -5.26
N ILE A 70 14.15 -5.32 -6.05
CA ILE A 70 14.18 -5.23 -7.53
C ILE A 70 14.28 -3.77 -7.99
N LEU A 71 13.50 -2.87 -7.38
CA LEU A 71 13.58 -1.43 -7.67
C LEU A 71 14.96 -0.85 -7.30
N GLY A 72 15.52 -1.25 -6.15
CA GLY A 72 16.88 -0.87 -5.75
C GLY A 72 17.89 -1.28 -6.81
N TYR A 73 17.84 -2.53 -7.25
CA TYR A 73 18.74 -3.05 -8.27
C TYR A 73 18.53 -2.39 -9.64
N ALA A 74 17.29 -2.15 -10.06
CA ALA A 74 16.98 -1.41 -11.28
C ALA A 74 17.59 0.01 -11.28
N LYS A 75 17.61 0.69 -10.13
CA LYS A 75 18.27 2.00 -9.96
C LYS A 75 19.78 1.90 -10.08
N GLU A 76 20.40 0.87 -9.53
CA GLU A 76 21.85 0.63 -9.66
C GLU A 76 22.24 0.40 -11.11
N LEU A 77 21.49 -0.43 -11.84
CA LEU A 77 21.71 -0.67 -13.27
C LEU A 77 21.57 0.62 -14.09
N LYS A 78 20.58 1.46 -13.76
CA LYS A 78 20.41 2.79 -14.36
C LYS A 78 21.57 3.73 -14.06
N ALA A 79 22.06 3.76 -12.83
CA ALA A 79 23.24 4.55 -12.47
C ALA A 79 24.50 4.08 -13.21
N GLY A 80 24.58 2.80 -13.56
CA GLY A 80 25.59 2.23 -14.45
C GLY A 80 25.39 2.52 -15.94
N GLY A 81 24.40 3.34 -16.32
CA GLY A 81 24.14 3.74 -17.71
C GLY A 81 23.22 2.79 -18.49
N ARG A 82 22.64 1.77 -17.86
CA ARG A 82 21.67 0.89 -18.52
C ARG A 82 20.29 1.53 -18.56
N GLU A 83 19.61 1.37 -19.67
CA GLU A 83 18.20 1.75 -19.77
C GLU A 83 17.32 0.61 -19.24
N ILE A 84 16.47 0.91 -18.25
CA ILE A 84 15.53 -0.05 -17.65
C ILE A 84 14.10 0.42 -17.85
N ILE A 85 13.25 -0.49 -18.33
CA ILE A 85 11.80 -0.32 -18.42
C ILE A 85 11.16 -0.74 -17.10
N HIS A 86 10.40 0.16 -16.49
CA HIS A 86 9.75 -0.07 -15.21
C HIS A 86 8.29 -0.49 -15.40
N MET A 87 7.98 -1.72 -14.98
CA MET A 87 6.63 -2.30 -14.92
C MET A 87 6.37 -2.96 -13.56
N GLU A 88 7.16 -2.62 -12.54
CA GLU A 88 7.12 -3.21 -11.20
C GLU A 88 6.41 -2.32 -10.18
N ILE A 89 6.34 -1.00 -10.36
CA ILE A 89 5.73 -0.09 -9.39
C ILE A 89 4.31 0.31 -9.80
N GLY A 90 3.40 0.22 -8.83
CA GLY A 90 2.02 0.69 -8.95
C GLY A 90 1.82 2.20 -8.75
N GLU A 91 2.72 3.02 -9.28
CA GLU A 91 2.68 4.49 -9.19
C GLU A 91 2.47 5.08 -10.60
N PRO A 92 1.36 5.79 -10.85
CA PRO A 92 1.13 6.52 -12.11
C PRO A 92 2.31 7.41 -12.51
N ASP A 93 2.66 7.41 -13.80
CA ASP A 93 3.68 8.29 -14.39
C ASP A 93 3.21 9.75 -14.55
N PHE A 94 1.90 9.99 -14.48
CA PHE A 94 1.36 11.34 -14.56
C PHE A 94 1.70 12.18 -13.32
N PRO A 95 2.14 13.44 -13.48
CA PRO A 95 2.26 14.35 -12.34
C PRO A 95 0.88 14.65 -11.73
N THR A 96 0.85 15.06 -10.47
CA THR A 96 -0.39 15.57 -9.85
C THR A 96 -1.02 16.66 -10.75
N PRO A 97 -2.34 16.63 -11.01
CA PRO A 97 -3.01 17.65 -11.82
C PRO A 97 -2.70 19.07 -11.35
N GLU A 98 -2.41 19.97 -12.30
CA GLU A 98 -1.99 21.34 -12.01
C GLU A 98 -2.95 22.11 -11.07
N PRO A 99 -4.30 22.02 -11.21
CA PRO A 99 -5.21 22.73 -10.29
C PRO A 99 -5.07 22.30 -8.82
N ILE A 100 -4.62 21.07 -8.56
CA ILE A 100 -4.34 20.53 -7.22
C ILE A 100 -3.00 21.06 -6.71
N VAL A 101 -1.96 21.05 -7.56
CA VAL A 101 -0.63 21.61 -7.23
C VAL A 101 -0.77 23.07 -6.83
N GLU A 102 -1.44 23.87 -7.65
CA GLU A 102 -1.67 25.28 -7.40
C GLU A 102 -2.48 25.53 -6.12
N ALA A 103 -3.42 24.65 -5.78
CA ALA A 103 -4.14 24.74 -4.51
C ALA A 103 -3.25 24.43 -3.30
N GLY A 104 -2.34 23.47 -3.41
CA GLY A 104 -1.32 23.21 -2.39
C GLY A 104 -0.38 24.40 -2.19
N ILE A 105 0.10 25.02 -3.29
CA ILE A 105 0.95 26.22 -3.24
C ILE A 105 0.20 27.39 -2.56
N ARG A 106 -1.06 27.63 -2.93
CA ARG A 106 -1.89 28.67 -2.28
C ARG A 106 -2.09 28.39 -0.80
N ALA A 107 -2.33 27.15 -0.40
CA ALA A 107 -2.49 26.79 1.00
C ALA A 107 -1.24 27.08 1.83
N LEU A 108 -0.06 26.76 1.29
CA LEU A 108 1.23 27.08 1.90
C LEU A 108 1.43 28.60 2.03
N ARG A 109 1.19 29.36 0.95
CA ARG A 109 1.30 30.83 0.96
C ARG A 109 0.33 31.50 1.94
N ALA A 110 -0.85 30.91 2.14
CA ALA A 110 -1.85 31.37 3.10
C ALA A 110 -1.57 30.93 4.54
N GLY A 111 -0.46 30.22 4.81
CA GLY A 111 -0.08 29.80 6.15
C GLY A 111 -0.89 28.62 6.70
N HIS A 112 -1.61 27.85 5.87
CA HIS A 112 -2.37 26.66 6.28
C HIS A 112 -1.47 25.47 6.62
N THR A 113 -0.72 25.60 7.73
CA THR A 113 0.32 24.66 8.16
C THR A 113 0.08 24.08 9.56
N GLY A 114 -0.93 24.56 10.28
CA GLY A 114 -1.35 23.99 11.57
C GLY A 114 -2.20 22.73 11.43
N TYR A 115 -2.49 22.08 12.56
CA TYR A 115 -3.37 20.91 12.60
C TYR A 115 -4.80 21.23 12.14
N THR A 116 -5.45 20.25 11.53
CA THR A 116 -6.91 20.27 11.30
C THR A 116 -7.64 19.50 12.40
N ALA A 117 -8.96 19.45 12.32
CA ALA A 117 -9.72 18.43 13.05
C ALA A 117 -9.17 17.02 12.70
N THR A 118 -9.22 16.10 13.67
CA THR A 118 -8.64 14.75 13.54
C THR A 118 -9.20 14.00 12.35
N LEU A 119 -10.53 14.02 12.19
CA LEU A 119 -11.21 13.34 11.07
C LEU A 119 -11.14 14.14 9.75
N GLY A 120 -10.40 15.25 9.72
CA GLY A 120 -10.17 16.10 8.55
C GLY A 120 -11.08 17.31 8.45
N LEU A 121 -10.84 18.10 7.40
CA LEU A 121 -11.60 19.32 7.09
C LEU A 121 -13.07 19.01 6.78
N PRO A 122 -14.04 19.69 7.43
CA PRO A 122 -15.46 19.53 7.12
C PRO A 122 -15.77 19.68 5.63
N GLU A 123 -15.21 20.71 4.99
CA GLU A 123 -15.44 20.98 3.57
C GLU A 123 -14.92 19.87 2.65
N LEU A 124 -13.84 19.16 3.04
CA LEU A 124 -13.33 18.04 2.25
C LEU A 124 -14.23 16.81 2.40
N LYS A 125 -14.73 16.57 3.61
CA LYS A 125 -15.69 15.50 3.89
C LYS A 125 -16.98 15.69 3.10
N GLU A 126 -17.51 16.92 3.04
CA GLU A 126 -18.66 17.26 2.21
C GLU A 126 -18.38 17.04 0.72
N ARG A 127 -17.21 17.45 0.21
CA ARG A 127 -16.84 17.20 -1.19
C ARG A 127 -16.75 15.73 -1.55
N ILE A 128 -16.26 14.88 -0.64
CA ILE A 128 -16.24 13.43 -0.85
C ILE A 128 -17.68 12.89 -0.84
N ALA A 129 -18.53 13.31 0.11
CA ALA A 129 -19.94 12.90 0.12
C ALA A 129 -20.67 13.29 -1.18
N ASP A 130 -20.47 14.52 -1.66
CA ASP A 130 -21.01 14.99 -2.94
C ASP A 130 -20.48 14.17 -4.13
N PHE A 131 -19.20 13.79 -4.10
CA PHE A 131 -18.60 12.94 -5.13
C PHE A 131 -19.25 11.55 -5.18
N TYR A 132 -19.50 10.92 -4.02
CA TYR A 132 -20.24 9.64 -3.96
C TYR A 132 -21.68 9.79 -4.48
N ARG A 133 -22.38 10.86 -4.11
CA ARG A 133 -23.72 11.13 -4.63
C ARG A 133 -23.74 11.31 -6.14
N GLN A 134 -22.81 12.11 -6.68
CA GLN A 134 -22.76 12.41 -8.11
C GLN A 134 -22.28 11.23 -8.97
N ARG A 135 -21.29 10.47 -8.49
CA ARG A 135 -20.64 9.41 -9.26
C ARG A 135 -21.33 8.06 -9.11
N HIS A 136 -21.80 7.77 -7.90
CA HIS A 136 -22.33 6.46 -7.52
C HIS A 136 -23.80 6.48 -7.12
N GLY A 137 -24.43 7.67 -7.02
CA GLY A 137 -25.82 7.78 -6.57
C GLY A 137 -26.02 7.43 -5.08
N VAL A 138 -24.95 7.47 -4.27
CA VAL A 138 -24.98 7.09 -2.85
C VAL A 138 -24.88 8.31 -1.96
N ASP A 139 -25.87 8.50 -1.09
CA ASP A 139 -25.88 9.56 -0.08
C ASP A 139 -25.12 9.12 1.18
N ILE A 140 -23.93 9.68 1.37
CA ILE A 140 -23.09 9.39 2.54
C ILE A 140 -23.09 10.60 3.47
N PRO A 141 -23.52 10.46 4.74
CA PRO A 141 -23.40 11.56 5.69
C PRO A 141 -21.93 11.94 5.89
N ALA A 142 -21.58 13.21 5.67
CA ALA A 142 -20.21 13.69 5.79
C ALA A 142 -19.57 13.35 7.14
N ARG A 143 -20.36 13.29 8.24
CA ARG A 143 -19.86 12.89 9.58
C ARG A 143 -19.15 11.53 9.55
N ARG A 144 -19.60 10.58 8.72
CA ARG A 144 -19.07 9.22 8.59
C ARG A 144 -17.76 9.12 7.81
N ILE A 145 -17.35 10.20 7.15
CA ILE A 145 -16.12 10.26 6.37
C ILE A 145 -14.98 10.74 7.28
N ALA A 146 -13.90 9.97 7.36
CA ALA A 146 -12.67 10.37 8.04
C ALA A 146 -11.53 10.49 7.03
N ILE A 147 -10.86 11.64 7.03
CA ILE A 147 -9.66 11.86 6.21
C ILE A 147 -8.45 11.29 6.92
N THR A 148 -7.61 10.56 6.19
CA THR A 148 -6.49 9.78 6.74
C THR A 148 -5.19 10.05 5.98
N PRO A 149 -4.01 9.74 6.58
CA PRO A 149 -2.71 9.78 5.91
C PRO A 149 -2.54 8.73 4.78
N GLY A 150 -3.38 8.82 3.74
CA GLY A 150 -3.50 7.82 2.68
C GLY A 150 -4.43 6.68 3.07
N ALA A 151 -4.86 5.91 2.07
CA ALA A 151 -5.66 4.69 2.28
C ALA A 151 -5.00 3.68 3.22
N SER A 152 -3.67 3.62 3.26
CA SER A 152 -2.93 2.79 4.23
C SER A 152 -3.15 3.23 5.68
N GLY A 153 -3.27 4.54 5.94
CA GLY A 153 -3.59 5.05 7.28
C GLY A 153 -5.04 4.73 7.67
N ALA A 154 -5.97 4.79 6.70
CA ALA A 154 -7.33 4.31 6.90
C ALA A 154 -7.37 2.82 7.25
N LEU A 155 -6.74 1.96 6.44
CA LEU A 155 -6.68 0.52 6.70
C LEU A 155 -6.04 0.23 8.07
N GLN A 156 -5.02 0.99 8.46
CA GLN A 156 -4.34 0.81 9.74
C GLN A 156 -5.30 1.06 10.91
N ILE A 157 -6.05 2.17 10.89
CA ILE A 157 -6.99 2.49 11.98
C ILE A 157 -8.17 1.52 11.96
N VAL A 158 -8.71 1.19 10.76
CA VAL A 158 -9.83 0.25 10.65
C VAL A 158 -9.46 -1.10 11.25
N LEU A 159 -8.32 -1.69 10.85
CA LEU A 159 -7.87 -2.97 11.39
C LEU A 159 -7.57 -2.88 12.89
N ALA A 160 -6.93 -1.80 13.36
CA ALA A 160 -6.69 -1.58 14.79
C ALA A 160 -7.98 -1.44 15.62
N THR A 161 -9.09 -1.06 14.99
CA THR A 161 -10.40 -0.93 15.64
C THR A 161 -11.15 -2.27 15.67
N LEU A 162 -10.80 -3.22 14.80
CA LEU A 162 -11.57 -4.46 14.57
C LEU A 162 -10.89 -5.73 15.08
N ILE A 163 -9.58 -5.68 15.37
CA ILE A 163 -8.77 -6.87 15.65
C ILE A 163 -8.35 -6.86 17.12
N ASP A 164 -8.75 -7.89 17.86
CA ASP A 164 -8.10 -8.31 19.08
C ASP A 164 -6.99 -9.36 18.80
N PRO A 165 -6.00 -9.53 19.69
CA PRO A 165 -4.97 -10.55 19.53
C PRO A 165 -5.57 -11.96 19.36
N GLY A 166 -5.20 -12.62 18.27
CA GLY A 166 -5.67 -13.97 17.93
C GLY A 166 -6.89 -14.01 17.01
N ASP A 167 -7.59 -12.90 16.80
CA ASP A 167 -8.73 -12.85 15.87
C ASP A 167 -8.32 -13.23 14.45
N GLU A 168 -9.23 -13.88 13.73
CA GLU A 168 -9.05 -14.23 12.34
C GLU A 168 -9.54 -13.12 11.42
N VAL A 169 -8.76 -12.81 10.38
CA VAL A 169 -9.13 -11.86 9.33
C VAL A 169 -9.01 -12.52 7.97
N VAL A 170 -10.14 -12.64 7.28
CA VAL A 170 -10.23 -13.28 5.97
C VAL A 170 -9.78 -12.33 4.87
N ILE A 171 -8.85 -12.78 4.01
CA ILE A 171 -8.33 -12.03 2.86
C ILE A 171 -8.15 -12.94 1.63
N ALA A 172 -8.11 -12.37 0.44
CA ALA A 172 -7.82 -13.09 -0.80
C ALA A 172 -6.31 -13.37 -0.98
N ASP A 173 -5.97 -14.53 -1.55
CA ASP A 173 -4.63 -14.90 -2.00
C ASP A 173 -4.66 -15.34 -3.48
N PRO A 174 -4.12 -14.54 -4.44
CA PRO A 174 -3.31 -13.33 -4.22
C PRO A 174 -4.11 -12.10 -3.79
N GLY A 175 -3.46 -11.20 -3.06
CA GLY A 175 -4.03 -9.94 -2.59
C GLY A 175 -2.97 -8.87 -2.32
N TYR A 176 -3.39 -7.70 -1.81
CA TYR A 176 -2.46 -6.62 -1.51
C TYR A 176 -1.55 -7.01 -0.33
N PRO A 177 -0.20 -6.97 -0.47
CA PRO A 177 0.70 -7.58 0.53
C PRO A 177 0.64 -6.93 1.90
N CYS A 178 0.33 -5.62 1.99
CA CYS A 178 0.23 -4.95 3.28
C CYS A 178 -0.89 -5.52 4.15
N ASN A 179 -1.94 -6.12 3.58
CA ASN A 179 -3.10 -6.56 4.36
C ASN A 179 -2.66 -7.55 5.45
N ARG A 180 -1.96 -8.64 5.08
CA ARG A 180 -1.47 -9.63 6.05
C ARG A 180 -0.47 -9.05 7.06
N ASN A 181 0.43 -8.17 6.60
CA ASN A 181 1.42 -7.54 7.47
C ASN A 181 0.77 -6.61 8.51
N MET A 182 -0.29 -5.90 8.14
CA MET A 182 -1.04 -5.02 9.03
C MET A 182 -1.92 -5.81 10.00
N ILE A 183 -2.57 -6.89 9.55
CA ILE A 183 -3.27 -7.83 10.43
C ILE A 183 -2.29 -8.37 11.49
N ARG A 184 -1.11 -8.83 11.06
CA ARG A 184 -0.08 -9.36 11.95
C ARG A 184 0.47 -8.31 12.93
N LEU A 185 0.58 -7.05 12.52
CA LEU A 185 1.04 -5.94 13.36
C LEU A 185 0.16 -5.77 14.61
N PHE A 186 -1.15 -6.02 14.46
CA PHE A 186 -2.17 -6.00 15.51
C PHE A 186 -2.43 -7.36 16.14
N GLU A 187 -1.53 -8.34 15.92
CA GLU A 187 -1.60 -9.68 16.52
C GLU A 187 -2.80 -10.52 16.07
N GLY A 188 -3.45 -10.13 14.97
CA GLY A 188 -4.44 -10.95 14.28
C GLY A 188 -3.80 -12.03 13.39
N ASN A 189 -4.64 -12.99 13.02
CA ASN A 189 -4.31 -14.12 12.15
C ASN A 189 -4.93 -13.91 10.76
N ALA A 190 -4.10 -13.73 9.74
CA ALA A 190 -4.58 -13.64 8.37
C ALA A 190 -4.99 -15.03 7.84
N ILE A 191 -6.24 -15.17 7.42
CA ILE A 191 -6.75 -16.36 6.74
C ILE A 191 -6.70 -16.07 5.22
N ASP A 192 -5.58 -16.44 4.61
CA ASP A 192 -5.34 -16.31 3.16
C ASP A 192 -6.18 -17.36 2.40
N ILE A 193 -7.27 -16.93 1.74
CA ILE A 193 -8.12 -17.81 0.91
C ILE A 193 -7.61 -17.81 -0.53
N PRO A 194 -7.21 -18.98 -1.08
CA PRO A 194 -6.80 -19.08 -2.48
C PRO A 194 -7.92 -18.69 -3.45
N VAL A 195 -7.70 -17.64 -4.24
CA VAL A 195 -8.57 -17.23 -5.35
C VAL A 195 -7.87 -17.45 -6.68
N ARG A 196 -8.62 -17.84 -7.71
CA ARG A 196 -8.09 -18.21 -9.03
C ARG A 196 -9.01 -17.70 -10.13
N SER A 197 -8.69 -18.03 -11.38
CA SER A 197 -9.46 -17.57 -12.53
C SER A 197 -10.91 -18.09 -12.57
N ASP A 198 -11.20 -19.22 -11.94
CA ASP A 198 -12.55 -19.75 -11.77
C ASP A 198 -13.39 -18.93 -10.78
N THR A 199 -12.77 -18.26 -9.82
CA THR A 199 -13.43 -17.34 -8.86
C THR A 199 -13.29 -15.87 -9.24
N GLY A 200 -12.83 -15.57 -10.46
CA GLY A 200 -12.62 -14.18 -10.88
C GLY A 200 -11.42 -13.50 -10.21
N TYR A 201 -10.52 -14.24 -9.56
CA TYR A 201 -9.51 -13.73 -8.63
C TYR A 201 -10.08 -12.85 -7.51
N GLN A 202 -11.29 -13.16 -7.06
CA GLN A 202 -11.97 -12.44 -5.98
C GLN A 202 -12.52 -13.43 -4.95
N LEU A 203 -12.76 -12.94 -3.74
CA LEU A 203 -13.56 -13.67 -2.75
C LEU A 203 -15.01 -13.77 -3.23
N THR A 204 -15.65 -14.87 -2.85
CA THR A 204 -17.09 -15.09 -3.07
C THR A 204 -17.76 -15.44 -1.75
N PRO A 205 -19.10 -15.29 -1.63
CA PRO A 205 -19.83 -15.71 -0.43
C PRO A 205 -19.53 -17.16 -0.06
N GLU A 206 -19.45 -18.06 -1.05
CA GLU A 206 -19.20 -19.49 -0.82
C GLU A 206 -17.78 -19.74 -0.29
N LEU A 207 -16.80 -18.98 -0.76
CA LEU A 207 -15.43 -19.05 -0.24
C LEU A 207 -15.37 -18.55 1.19
N VAL A 208 -16.06 -17.45 1.51
CA VAL A 208 -16.14 -16.91 2.87
C VAL A 208 -16.82 -17.93 3.79
N SER A 209 -18.02 -18.41 3.44
CA SER A 209 -18.78 -19.37 4.23
C SER A 209 -17.99 -20.65 4.54
N ARG A 210 -17.12 -21.09 3.61
CA ARG A 210 -16.27 -22.27 3.78
C ARG A 210 -15.10 -22.09 4.75
N HIS A 211 -14.51 -20.90 4.80
CA HIS A 211 -13.23 -20.69 5.49
C HIS A 211 -13.32 -19.78 6.71
N ALA A 212 -14.32 -18.90 6.77
CA ALA A 212 -14.56 -18.08 7.93
C ALA A 212 -15.05 -18.94 9.09
N THR A 213 -14.67 -18.55 10.30
CA THR A 213 -14.97 -19.28 11.54
C THR A 213 -15.65 -18.35 12.54
N PRO A 214 -16.17 -18.86 13.66
CA PRO A 214 -16.64 -18.01 14.76
C PRO A 214 -15.58 -17.05 15.34
N SER A 215 -14.29 -17.27 15.06
CA SER A 215 -13.19 -16.38 15.45
C SER A 215 -12.86 -15.31 14.41
N THR A 216 -13.58 -15.28 13.27
CA THR A 216 -13.40 -14.26 12.24
C THR A 216 -13.98 -12.92 12.71
N SER A 217 -13.13 -11.92 12.91
CA SER A 217 -13.56 -10.56 13.28
C SER A 217 -13.76 -9.66 12.07
N ALA A 218 -13.02 -9.89 10.98
CA ALA A 218 -13.13 -9.09 9.78
C ALA A 218 -12.89 -9.87 8.47
N ILE A 219 -13.50 -9.37 7.40
CA ILE A 219 -13.27 -9.79 6.01
C ILE A 219 -12.80 -8.57 5.22
N VAL A 220 -11.62 -8.63 4.63
CA VAL A 220 -11.05 -7.53 3.85
C VAL A 220 -11.02 -7.90 2.38
N LEU A 221 -11.63 -7.06 1.53
CA LEU A 221 -11.58 -7.21 0.08
C LEU A 221 -11.04 -5.94 -0.57
N THR A 222 -10.44 -6.11 -1.75
CA THR A 222 -9.96 -4.99 -2.57
C THR A 222 -10.55 -5.13 -3.96
N THR A 223 -11.29 -4.12 -4.40
CA THR A 223 -11.93 -4.12 -5.71
C THR A 223 -11.88 -2.72 -6.35
N PRO A 224 -11.35 -2.58 -7.58
CA PRO A 224 -10.52 -3.55 -8.29
C PRO A 224 -9.24 -3.94 -7.53
N SER A 225 -8.79 -5.18 -7.71
CA SER A 225 -7.70 -5.77 -6.93
C SER A 225 -6.29 -5.39 -7.43
N ASN A 226 -5.37 -5.21 -6.48
CA ASN A 226 -3.93 -5.36 -6.68
C ASN A 226 -3.55 -6.74 -6.10
N PRO A 227 -3.05 -7.70 -6.90
CA PRO A 227 -2.35 -7.51 -8.18
C PRO A 227 -3.14 -7.78 -9.46
N THR A 228 -4.39 -8.24 -9.37
CA THR A 228 -5.03 -8.92 -10.50
C THR A 228 -5.78 -7.99 -11.45
N GLY A 229 -6.11 -6.76 -11.03
CA GLY A 229 -6.99 -5.84 -11.73
C GLY A 229 -8.44 -6.33 -11.85
N ALA A 230 -8.78 -7.41 -11.13
CA ALA A 230 -10.11 -8.01 -11.14
C ALA A 230 -11.10 -7.25 -10.26
N LEU A 231 -12.38 -7.28 -10.63
CA LEU A 231 -13.48 -6.65 -9.90
C LEU A 231 -14.29 -7.69 -9.15
N ALA A 232 -14.63 -7.39 -7.90
CA ALA A 232 -15.69 -8.07 -7.17
C ALA A 232 -17.04 -7.45 -7.60
N PRO A 233 -18.00 -8.24 -8.09
CA PRO A 233 -19.33 -7.75 -8.41
C PRO A 233 -20.12 -7.36 -7.13
N LEU A 234 -21.03 -6.39 -7.20
CA LEU A 234 -21.85 -5.94 -6.06
C LEU A 234 -22.64 -7.09 -5.44
N ARG A 235 -23.19 -8.01 -6.24
CA ARG A 235 -23.90 -9.20 -5.75
C ARG A 235 -23.02 -10.09 -4.85
N ASN A 236 -21.74 -10.24 -5.20
CA ASN A 236 -20.81 -11.03 -4.39
C ASN A 236 -20.46 -10.28 -3.10
N MET A 237 -20.27 -8.95 -3.18
CA MET A 237 -20.04 -8.13 -1.99
C MET A 237 -21.24 -8.18 -1.04
N ALA A 238 -22.48 -8.14 -1.56
CA ALA A 238 -23.70 -8.28 -0.78
C ALA A 238 -23.77 -9.62 -0.06
N GLY A 239 -23.55 -10.73 -0.78
CA GLY A 239 -23.53 -12.06 -0.14
C GLY A 239 -22.41 -12.20 0.91
N ILE A 240 -21.25 -11.59 0.70
CA ILE A 240 -20.17 -11.60 1.71
C ILE A 240 -20.55 -10.78 2.95
N ILE A 241 -21.28 -9.68 2.78
CA ILE A 241 -21.85 -8.91 3.90
C ILE A 241 -22.86 -9.76 4.68
N GLU A 242 -23.70 -10.54 4.00
CA GLU A 242 -24.63 -11.47 4.64
C GLU A 242 -23.90 -12.54 5.46
N GLU A 243 -22.89 -13.20 4.89
CA GLU A 243 -22.06 -14.18 5.61
C GLU A 243 -21.37 -13.54 6.83
N ALA A 244 -20.82 -12.33 6.68
CA ALA A 244 -20.19 -11.60 7.78
C ALA A 244 -21.18 -11.30 8.91
N ASN A 245 -22.40 -10.87 8.57
CA ASN A 245 -23.45 -10.60 9.54
C ASN A 245 -23.85 -11.85 10.33
N CYS A 246 -23.92 -13.01 9.69
CA CYS A 246 -24.19 -14.29 10.35
C CYS A 246 -23.11 -14.67 11.38
N LEU A 247 -21.87 -14.23 11.16
CA LEU A 247 -20.73 -14.48 12.04
C LEU A 247 -20.52 -13.38 13.10
N GLY A 248 -21.19 -12.23 12.96
CA GLY A 248 -20.88 -11.03 13.73
C GLY A 248 -19.56 -10.36 13.31
N ALA A 249 -19.00 -10.73 12.16
CA ALA A 249 -17.79 -10.16 11.59
C ALA A 249 -18.07 -8.83 10.88
N ARG A 250 -17.03 -8.01 10.68
CA ARG A 250 -17.10 -6.76 9.89
C ARG A 250 -16.50 -6.91 8.51
N VAL A 251 -17.00 -6.14 7.55
CA VAL A 251 -16.44 -6.12 6.18
C VAL A 251 -15.71 -4.80 5.94
N VAL A 252 -14.50 -4.90 5.38
CA VAL A 252 -13.66 -3.77 4.98
C VAL A 252 -13.43 -3.85 3.47
N LEU A 253 -13.90 -2.84 2.74
CA LEU A 253 -13.74 -2.73 1.29
C LEU A 253 -12.70 -1.67 0.96
N ASP A 254 -11.59 -2.08 0.37
CA ASP A 254 -10.62 -1.19 -0.24
C ASP A 254 -10.98 -0.92 -1.72
N GLU A 255 -11.51 0.27 -1.96
CA GLU A 255 -11.97 0.81 -3.24
C GLU A 255 -11.01 1.85 -3.82
N ILE A 256 -9.73 1.82 -3.42
CA ILE A 256 -8.71 2.79 -3.87
C ILE A 256 -8.56 2.86 -5.40
N TYR A 257 -8.96 1.81 -6.13
CA TYR A 257 -8.92 1.74 -7.59
C TYR A 257 -10.29 1.87 -8.26
N LEU A 258 -11.39 2.09 -7.53
CA LEU A 258 -12.75 2.06 -8.10
C LEU A 258 -12.91 3.07 -9.24
N GLU A 259 -12.33 4.25 -9.11
CA GLU A 259 -12.37 5.28 -10.14
C GLU A 259 -11.44 5.02 -11.34
N LEU A 260 -10.66 3.94 -11.28
CA LEU A 260 -9.83 3.44 -12.38
C LEU A 260 -10.46 2.20 -13.04
N VAL A 261 -11.77 2.03 -12.94
CA VAL A 261 -12.52 1.04 -13.72
C VAL A 261 -12.61 1.47 -15.19
N TYR A 262 -12.37 0.52 -16.09
CA TYR A 262 -12.46 0.68 -17.53
C TYR A 262 -13.81 0.20 -18.04
N ASP A 263 -14.19 0.65 -19.24
CA ASP A 263 -15.38 0.16 -19.96
C ASP A 263 -16.75 0.42 -19.25
N ALA A 264 -16.77 0.93 -18.01
CA ALA A 264 -17.99 1.19 -17.23
C ALA A 264 -18.56 2.61 -17.40
N VAL A 265 -17.76 3.59 -17.86
CA VAL A 265 -18.10 5.03 -17.71
C VAL A 265 -18.42 5.74 -19.04
N THR A 266 -18.75 5.03 -20.11
CA THR A 266 -19.24 5.69 -21.34
C THR A 266 -20.53 5.05 -21.82
N GLU A 267 -21.55 5.90 -21.85
CA GLU A 267 -22.66 5.99 -22.81
C GLU A 267 -23.25 4.66 -23.32
N ILE A 268 -24.54 4.45 -23.01
CA ILE A 268 -25.46 3.56 -23.73
C ILE A 268 -24.87 2.17 -24.03
N VAL A 269 -24.82 1.33 -23.01
CA VAL A 269 -24.89 -0.13 -23.22
C VAL A 269 -26.11 -0.58 -22.42
N PRO A 270 -27.24 -0.89 -23.07
CA PRO A 270 -28.35 -1.55 -22.41
C PRO A 270 -27.91 -2.96 -22.03
N ASP A 271 -28.39 -3.41 -20.88
CA ASP A 271 -28.41 -4.78 -20.39
C ASP A 271 -27.26 -5.25 -19.46
N ALA A 272 -27.68 -5.43 -18.20
CA ALA A 272 -27.20 -6.30 -17.12
C ALA A 272 -25.75 -6.19 -16.60
N ASP A 273 -24.71 -6.09 -17.46
CA ASP A 273 -23.32 -6.24 -16.99
C ASP A 273 -22.70 -4.96 -16.40
N LYS A 274 -23.32 -3.79 -16.63
CA LYS A 274 -22.95 -2.54 -15.93
C LYS A 274 -23.60 -2.43 -14.54
N ALA A 275 -24.72 -3.12 -14.31
CA ALA A 275 -25.52 -2.96 -13.09
C ALA A 275 -24.83 -3.51 -11.83
N ASP A 276 -23.78 -4.31 -11.99
CA ASP A 276 -23.14 -5.03 -10.87
C ASP A 276 -21.73 -4.51 -10.52
N ILE A 277 -21.36 -3.31 -11.00
CA ILE A 277 -20.12 -2.62 -10.63
C ILE A 277 -20.51 -1.33 -9.92
N GLY A 278 -19.97 -1.13 -8.71
CA GLY A 278 -20.19 0.09 -7.95
C GLY A 278 -19.45 0.05 -6.62
N THR A 279 -19.69 1.07 -5.80
CA THR A 279 -19.20 1.11 -4.43
C THR A 279 -20.05 0.23 -3.51
N ALA A 280 -19.41 -0.48 -2.60
CA ALA A 280 -20.07 -1.24 -1.55
C ALA A 280 -20.80 -0.34 -0.54
N ALA A 281 -20.49 0.96 -0.50
CA ALA A 281 -21.27 1.93 0.28
C ALA A 281 -22.75 1.98 -0.15
N ALA A 282 -23.08 1.50 -1.36
CA ALA A 282 -24.47 1.35 -1.81
C ALA A 282 -25.20 0.15 -1.17
N LEU A 283 -24.48 -0.78 -0.55
CA LEU A 283 -25.01 -2.06 -0.08
C LEU A 283 -25.35 -2.03 1.41
N SER A 284 -24.55 -1.36 2.22
CA SER A 284 -24.72 -1.35 3.67
C SER A 284 -24.01 -0.16 4.33
N ASP A 285 -24.64 0.36 5.39
CA ASP A 285 -24.03 1.36 6.27
C ASP A 285 -23.15 0.75 7.37
N GLU A 286 -23.18 -0.57 7.52
CA GLU A 286 -22.49 -1.33 8.58
C GLU A 286 -21.08 -1.82 8.19
N ILE A 287 -20.61 -1.44 7.00
CA ILE A 287 -19.27 -1.79 6.48
C ILE A 287 -18.32 -0.60 6.50
N PHE A 288 -17.02 -0.89 6.47
CA PHE A 288 -15.98 0.11 6.24
C PHE A 288 -15.65 0.17 4.75
N VAL A 289 -15.60 1.37 4.19
CA VAL A 289 -15.11 1.60 2.82
C VAL A 289 -13.89 2.49 2.87
N ILE A 290 -12.81 2.08 2.22
CA ILE A 290 -11.54 2.79 2.17
C ILE A 290 -11.29 3.21 0.73
N SER A 291 -10.87 4.46 0.53
CA SER A 291 -10.37 4.92 -0.77
C SER A 291 -9.40 6.08 -0.57
N GLY A 292 -8.97 6.74 -1.65
CA GLY A 292 -8.01 7.82 -1.50
C GLY A 292 -7.53 8.49 -2.77
N PHE A 293 -6.64 9.46 -2.56
CA PHE A 293 -6.18 10.38 -3.60
C PHE A 293 -4.96 9.85 -4.37
N SER A 294 -4.37 8.73 -3.93
CA SER A 294 -3.09 8.28 -4.48
C SER A 294 -3.17 7.80 -5.93
N LYS A 295 -4.28 7.18 -6.35
CA LYS A 295 -4.32 6.44 -7.62
C LYS A 295 -5.06 7.22 -8.71
N TYR A 296 -6.38 7.29 -8.63
CA TYR A 296 -7.19 8.06 -9.59
C TYR A 296 -6.79 9.53 -9.64
N PHE A 297 -6.67 10.19 -8.48
CA PHE A 297 -6.36 11.62 -8.40
C PHE A 297 -4.88 11.97 -8.63
N GLY A 298 -3.98 10.99 -8.77
CA GLY A 298 -2.56 11.24 -9.02
C GLY A 298 -1.81 11.92 -7.87
N MET A 299 -2.16 11.59 -6.62
CA MET A 299 -1.60 12.22 -5.41
C MET A 299 -0.86 11.22 -4.49
N THR A 300 -0.04 10.33 -5.04
CA THR A 300 0.69 9.28 -4.28
C THR A 300 1.49 9.84 -3.10
N GLY A 301 2.35 10.82 -3.36
CA GLY A 301 3.25 11.46 -2.39
C GLY A 301 2.57 12.43 -1.42
N TRP A 302 1.31 12.80 -1.66
CA TRP A 302 0.56 13.72 -0.78
C TRP A 302 0.04 13.03 0.48
N ARG A 303 0.02 11.69 0.48
CA ARG A 303 -0.40 10.85 1.60
C ARG A 303 -1.78 11.23 2.12
N LEU A 304 -2.78 11.18 1.24
CA LEU A 304 -4.17 11.50 1.58
C LEU A 304 -5.14 10.41 1.11
N GLY A 305 -6.05 10.03 2.00
CA GLY A 305 -7.13 9.07 1.73
C GLY A 305 -8.33 9.32 2.64
N TRP A 306 -9.32 8.45 2.55
CA TRP A 306 -10.48 8.50 3.45
C TRP A 306 -11.00 7.11 3.78
N ALA A 307 -11.71 7.03 4.90
CA ALA A 307 -12.57 5.91 5.26
C ALA A 307 -14.01 6.41 5.44
N ILE A 308 -14.98 5.62 4.98
CA ILE A 308 -16.38 5.73 5.38
C ILE A 308 -16.58 4.72 6.51
N ILE A 309 -17.04 5.20 7.65
CA ILE A 309 -17.04 4.47 8.92
C ILE A 309 -18.48 4.23 9.37
N PRO A 310 -18.86 3.02 9.82
CA PRO A 310 -20.15 2.79 10.46
C PRO A 310 -20.29 3.61 11.74
N ASP A 311 -21.47 4.16 12.01
CA ASP A 311 -21.70 5.08 13.13
C ASP A 311 -21.20 4.53 14.50
N PRO A 312 -21.37 3.24 14.85
CA PRO A 312 -20.88 2.70 16.12
C PRO A 312 -19.36 2.79 16.34
N PHE A 313 -18.57 2.91 15.27
CA PHE A 313 -17.10 2.92 15.37
C PHE A 313 -16.49 4.32 15.26
N LEU A 314 -17.29 5.36 15.00
CA LEU A 314 -16.77 6.70 14.74
C LEU A 314 -15.92 7.24 15.89
N ARG A 315 -16.40 7.06 17.14
CA ARG A 315 -15.69 7.58 18.32
C ARG A 315 -14.37 6.88 18.55
N GLU A 316 -14.34 5.57 18.35
CA GLU A 316 -13.18 4.72 18.56
C GLU A 316 -12.13 4.94 17.48
N PHE A 317 -12.58 5.09 16.23
CA PHE A 317 -11.74 5.49 15.12
C PHE A 317 -11.09 6.86 15.36
N GLU A 318 -11.87 7.86 15.79
CA GLU A 318 -11.35 9.20 16.08
C GLU A 318 -10.31 9.17 17.21
N LYS A 319 -10.58 8.45 18.30
CA LYS A 319 -9.62 8.28 19.40
C LYS A 319 -8.31 7.68 18.93
N LEU A 320 -8.34 6.64 18.09
CA LEU A 320 -7.13 6.06 17.54
C LEU A 320 -6.41 7.03 16.60
N ALA A 321 -7.14 7.72 15.72
CA ALA A 321 -6.56 8.71 14.81
C ALA A 321 -5.86 9.85 15.55
N GLN A 322 -6.41 10.33 16.68
CA GLN A 322 -5.78 11.31 17.56
C GLN A 322 -4.42 10.84 18.07
N ASN A 323 -4.31 9.57 18.46
CA ASN A 323 -3.10 9.02 19.05
C ASN A 323 -2.05 8.60 18.01
N LEU A 324 -2.47 8.16 16.83
CA LEU A 324 -1.57 7.66 15.80
C LEU A 324 -1.05 8.75 14.87
N TYR A 325 -1.91 9.74 14.53
CA TYR A 325 -1.58 10.72 13.49
C TYR A 325 -1.93 12.16 13.83
N LEU A 326 -2.74 12.41 14.86
CA LEU A 326 -3.35 13.71 15.21
C LEU A 326 -4.35 14.21 14.15
N SER A 327 -3.90 14.40 12.91
CA SER A 327 -4.70 14.77 11.74
C SER A 327 -3.96 14.40 10.45
N ALA A 328 -4.70 14.15 9.35
CA ALA A 328 -4.09 14.00 8.02
C ALA A 328 -3.38 15.29 7.55
N PRO A 329 -2.42 15.23 6.60
CA PRO A 329 -1.61 16.39 6.20
C PRO A 329 -2.46 17.59 5.72
N THR A 330 -2.41 18.71 6.44
CA THR A 330 -3.25 19.91 6.20
C THR A 330 -3.16 20.44 4.77
N VAL A 331 -1.94 20.57 4.23
CA VAL A 331 -1.72 21.11 2.88
C VAL A 331 -2.32 20.18 1.83
N ALA A 332 -2.22 18.86 2.02
CA ALA A 332 -2.83 17.88 1.12
C ALA A 332 -4.35 17.96 1.14
N GLN A 333 -4.96 18.12 2.33
CA GLN A 333 -6.42 18.30 2.45
C GLN A 333 -6.90 19.54 1.71
N ARG A 334 -6.17 20.66 1.85
CA ARG A 334 -6.49 21.92 1.14
C ARG A 334 -6.35 21.77 -0.38
N ALA A 335 -5.30 21.09 -0.84
CA ALA A 335 -5.09 20.82 -2.27
C ALA A 335 -6.18 19.92 -2.85
N ALA A 336 -6.60 18.89 -2.12
CA ALA A 336 -7.59 17.91 -2.53
C ALA A 336 -8.98 18.51 -2.80
N LEU A 337 -9.32 19.67 -2.24
CA LEU A 337 -10.56 20.37 -2.57
C LEU A 337 -10.65 20.73 -4.07
N SER A 338 -9.51 20.98 -4.74
CA SER A 338 -9.47 21.21 -6.18
C SER A 338 -9.67 19.93 -7.00
N ALA A 339 -9.46 18.75 -6.41
CA ALA A 339 -9.55 17.47 -7.11
C ALA A 339 -10.95 17.17 -7.65
N PHE A 340 -11.98 17.75 -7.02
CA PHE A 340 -13.39 17.59 -7.37
C PHE A 340 -13.94 18.67 -8.30
N ARG A 341 -13.09 19.57 -8.82
CA ARG A 341 -13.52 20.61 -9.77
C ARG A 341 -13.70 20.01 -11.17
N PRO A 342 -14.68 20.48 -11.96
CA PRO A 342 -14.93 19.94 -13.30
C PRO A 342 -13.69 19.87 -14.18
N GLU A 343 -12.89 20.94 -14.21
CA GLU A 343 -11.65 21.01 -15.00
C GLU A 343 -10.62 19.97 -14.58
N THR A 344 -10.56 19.65 -13.28
CA THR A 344 -9.64 18.62 -12.76
C THR A 344 -10.17 17.23 -13.08
N LEU A 345 -11.47 16.99 -12.89
CA LEU A 345 -12.10 15.71 -13.24
C LEU A 345 -11.93 15.35 -14.72
N THR A 346 -11.98 16.34 -15.63
CA THR A 346 -11.67 16.12 -17.06
C THR A 346 -10.27 15.54 -17.26
N ILE A 347 -9.24 16.13 -16.61
CA ILE A 347 -7.85 15.62 -16.68
C ILE A 347 -7.77 14.18 -16.16
N LEU A 348 -8.47 13.88 -15.06
CA LEU A 348 -8.46 12.55 -14.44
C LEU A 348 -9.13 11.51 -15.34
N GLU A 349 -10.24 11.85 -15.99
CA GLU A 349 -10.92 10.96 -16.95
C GLU A 349 -10.10 10.71 -18.21
N GLU A 350 -9.38 11.72 -18.73
CA GLU A 350 -8.42 11.53 -19.81
C GLU A 350 -7.31 10.54 -19.43
N ARG A 351 -6.77 10.66 -18.21
CA ARG A 351 -5.75 9.73 -17.70
C ARG A 351 -6.30 8.32 -17.48
N ARG A 352 -7.53 8.17 -16.98
CA ARG A 352 -8.21 6.87 -16.87
C ARG A 352 -8.34 6.20 -18.24
N ARG A 353 -8.72 6.94 -19.28
CA ARG A 353 -8.78 6.46 -20.67
C ARG A 353 -7.40 6.09 -21.21
N GLU A 354 -6.36 6.82 -20.85
CA GLU A 354 -4.99 6.44 -21.23
C GLU A 354 -4.55 5.13 -20.55
N PHE A 355 -4.89 4.90 -19.28
CA PHE A 355 -4.63 3.59 -18.64
C PHE A 355 -5.37 2.44 -19.34
N GLN A 356 -6.61 2.66 -19.76
CA GLN A 356 -7.37 1.69 -20.56
C GLN A 356 -6.67 1.41 -21.90
N ARG A 357 -6.15 2.45 -22.58
CA ARG A 357 -5.36 2.29 -23.81
C ARG A 357 -4.10 1.45 -23.56
N ARG A 358 -3.39 1.72 -22.46
CA ARG A 358 -2.20 0.95 -22.04
C ARG A 358 -2.51 -0.51 -21.73
N ARG A 359 -3.60 -0.80 -21.03
CA ARG A 359 -4.11 -2.19 -20.84
C ARG A 359 -4.38 -2.86 -22.18
N ASN A 360 -5.11 -2.19 -23.07
CA ASN A 360 -5.50 -2.72 -24.39
C ASN A 360 -4.32 -3.06 -25.28
N PHE A 361 -3.20 -2.37 -25.10
CA PHE A 361 -1.94 -2.73 -25.74
C PHE A 361 -1.24 -3.88 -25.03
N LEU A 362 -1.00 -3.77 -23.72
CA LEU A 362 -0.10 -4.67 -23.00
C LEU A 362 -0.68 -6.09 -22.83
N LEU A 363 -1.99 -6.22 -22.57
CA LEU A 363 -2.64 -7.51 -22.33
C LEU A 363 -2.48 -8.49 -23.51
N PRO A 364 -2.90 -8.16 -24.75
CA PRO A 364 -2.71 -9.06 -25.88
C PRO A 364 -1.22 -9.26 -26.20
N ALA A 365 -0.37 -8.25 -25.99
CA ALA A 365 1.07 -8.37 -26.23
C ALA A 365 1.73 -9.43 -25.33
N LEU A 366 1.45 -9.40 -24.01
CA LEU A 366 1.97 -10.41 -23.08
C LEU A 366 1.42 -11.81 -23.38
N ARG A 367 0.12 -11.92 -23.72
CA ARG A 367 -0.48 -13.19 -24.14
C ARG A 367 0.23 -13.77 -25.38
N ASN A 368 0.54 -12.94 -26.36
CA ASN A 368 1.24 -13.36 -27.58
C ASN A 368 2.69 -13.81 -27.32
N ILE A 369 3.37 -13.22 -26.33
CA ILE A 369 4.71 -13.68 -25.90
C ILE A 369 4.64 -15.08 -25.27
N GLY A 370 3.50 -15.42 -24.64
CA GLY A 370 3.25 -16.74 -24.07
C GLY A 370 2.93 -16.72 -22.57
N PHE A 371 2.77 -15.54 -21.96
CA PHE A 371 2.22 -15.43 -20.61
C PHE A 371 0.73 -15.79 -20.60
N ARG A 372 0.28 -16.53 -19.60
CA ARG A 372 -1.14 -16.87 -19.46
C ARG A 372 -1.83 -15.88 -18.53
N ILE A 373 -2.75 -15.09 -19.07
CA ILE A 373 -3.59 -14.15 -18.33
C ILE A 373 -5.05 -14.51 -18.64
N PRO A 374 -5.73 -15.34 -17.81
CA PRO A 374 -7.02 -15.92 -18.16
C PRO A 374 -8.18 -14.92 -18.06
N ILE A 375 -8.09 -13.94 -17.17
CA ILE A 375 -9.11 -12.92 -16.97
C ILE A 375 -8.59 -11.58 -17.49
N GLU A 376 -9.41 -10.88 -18.26
CA GLU A 376 -9.13 -9.50 -18.64
C GLU A 376 -9.40 -8.56 -17.44
N PRO A 377 -8.40 -7.82 -16.96
CA PRO A 377 -8.61 -6.88 -15.88
C PRO A 377 -9.43 -5.68 -16.34
N ARG A 378 -10.39 -5.31 -15.49
CA ARG A 378 -11.34 -4.22 -15.76
C ARG A 378 -11.07 -2.98 -14.90
N GLY A 379 -10.05 -2.98 -14.05
CA GLY A 379 -9.63 -1.78 -13.34
C GLY A 379 -8.22 -1.84 -12.76
N ALA A 380 -7.92 -0.91 -11.87
CA ALA A 380 -6.58 -0.65 -11.34
C ALA A 380 -5.57 -0.27 -12.44
N PHE A 381 -4.39 -0.89 -12.47
CA PHE A 381 -3.43 -0.78 -13.58
C PHE A 381 -2.42 -1.94 -13.63
N TYR A 382 -2.91 -3.17 -13.40
CA TYR A 382 -2.07 -4.36 -13.25
C TYR A 382 -2.52 -5.53 -14.13
N LEU A 383 -1.56 -6.30 -14.62
CA LEU A 383 -1.76 -7.62 -15.23
C LEU A 383 -1.05 -8.66 -14.36
N TYR A 384 -1.80 -9.64 -13.84
CA TYR A 384 -1.24 -10.77 -13.10
C TYR A 384 -1.11 -11.97 -14.03
N ALA A 385 0.14 -12.27 -14.41
CA ALA A 385 0.48 -13.15 -15.52
C ALA A 385 1.14 -14.43 -15.01
N ASP A 386 0.55 -15.58 -15.35
CA ASP A 386 1.19 -16.89 -15.14
C ASP A 386 2.35 -17.02 -16.13
N CYS A 387 3.55 -17.15 -15.58
CA CYS A 387 4.83 -17.30 -16.26
C CYS A 387 5.34 -18.75 -16.22
N GLY A 388 4.50 -19.72 -15.83
CA GLY A 388 4.85 -21.14 -15.72
C GLY A 388 5.33 -21.81 -17.02
N ARG A 389 5.15 -21.15 -18.18
CA ARG A 389 5.77 -21.55 -19.44
C ARG A 389 7.28 -21.32 -19.45
N PHE A 390 7.77 -20.33 -18.71
CA PHE A 390 9.14 -19.84 -18.76
C PHE A 390 9.96 -20.23 -17.52
N THR A 391 9.31 -20.39 -16.37
CA THR A 391 10.00 -20.64 -15.10
C THR A 391 9.09 -21.36 -14.10
N GLU A 392 9.70 -22.01 -13.10
CA GLU A 392 9.03 -22.47 -11.88
C GLU A 392 9.34 -21.57 -10.66
N ASP A 393 10.20 -20.56 -10.84
CA ASP A 393 10.60 -19.57 -9.84
C ASP A 393 10.47 -18.15 -10.41
N SER A 394 9.34 -17.50 -10.09
CA SER A 394 9.01 -16.14 -10.53
C SER A 394 9.92 -15.07 -9.92
N LEU A 395 10.54 -15.31 -8.75
CA LEU A 395 11.45 -14.35 -8.13
C LEU A 395 12.76 -14.31 -8.90
N SER A 396 13.41 -15.45 -9.08
CA SER A 396 14.64 -15.55 -9.88
C SER A 396 14.41 -15.06 -11.30
N PHE A 397 13.25 -15.39 -11.90
CA PHE A 397 12.90 -14.92 -13.23
C PHE A 397 12.66 -13.41 -13.29
N ALA A 398 12.10 -12.77 -12.26
CA ALA A 398 11.96 -11.31 -12.22
C ALA A 398 13.33 -10.61 -12.22
N TYR A 399 14.31 -11.14 -11.49
CA TYR A 399 15.70 -10.65 -11.54
C TYR A 399 16.34 -10.90 -12.91
N ASP A 400 16.12 -12.06 -13.50
CA ASP A 400 16.63 -12.42 -14.82
C ASP A 400 16.09 -11.48 -15.92
N LEU A 401 14.79 -11.20 -15.92
CA LEU A 401 14.18 -10.23 -16.84
C LEU A 401 14.73 -8.81 -16.63
N LEU A 402 15.01 -8.41 -15.39
CA LEU A 402 15.63 -7.13 -15.10
C LEU A 402 17.07 -7.09 -15.62
N GLU A 403 17.87 -8.10 -15.32
CA GLU A 403 19.29 -8.13 -15.64
C GLU A 403 19.51 -8.31 -17.14
N ASN A 404 18.81 -9.25 -17.79
CA ASN A 404 19.09 -9.64 -19.17
C ASN A 404 18.17 -8.99 -20.19
N ALA A 405 16.88 -8.82 -19.87
CA ALA A 405 15.93 -8.12 -20.75
C ALA A 405 15.84 -6.61 -20.45
N GLY A 406 16.31 -6.13 -19.31
CA GLY A 406 16.18 -4.72 -18.91
C GLY A 406 14.73 -4.32 -18.60
N VAL A 407 13.91 -5.24 -18.12
CA VAL A 407 12.49 -5.02 -17.78
C VAL A 407 12.25 -5.42 -16.32
N ALA A 408 11.93 -4.44 -15.48
CA ALA A 408 11.59 -4.67 -14.08
C ALA A 408 10.10 -5.04 -13.93
N VAL A 409 9.83 -6.12 -13.19
CA VAL A 409 8.47 -6.64 -12.91
C VAL A 409 8.38 -7.07 -11.45
N THR A 410 7.16 -7.25 -10.93
CA THR A 410 6.98 -7.72 -9.55
C THR A 410 6.75 -9.23 -9.49
N PRO A 411 7.51 -10.00 -8.70
CA PRO A 411 7.26 -11.43 -8.51
C PRO A 411 6.00 -11.68 -7.69
N GLY A 412 5.34 -12.82 -7.96
CA GLY A 412 4.08 -13.20 -7.32
C GLY A 412 4.18 -13.37 -5.81
N ILE A 413 5.37 -13.67 -5.28
CA ILE A 413 5.63 -13.91 -3.86
C ILE A 413 5.23 -12.74 -2.95
N ASP A 414 5.26 -11.51 -3.48
CA ASP A 414 4.78 -10.34 -2.73
C ASP A 414 3.28 -10.47 -2.40
N PHE A 415 2.47 -10.99 -3.33
CA PHE A 415 1.00 -10.93 -3.23
C PHE A 415 0.38 -12.11 -2.49
N GLY A 416 1.14 -13.14 -2.16
CA GLY A 416 0.49 -14.42 -1.90
C GLY A 416 1.40 -15.61 -1.72
N ARG A 417 0.79 -16.71 -1.28
CA ARG A 417 1.37 -18.05 -1.27
C ARG A 417 0.73 -18.93 -2.35
N ASN A 418 -0.45 -18.57 -2.82
CA ASN A 418 -1.21 -19.32 -3.82
C ASN A 418 -0.50 -19.31 -5.19
N ALA A 419 0.30 -20.36 -5.44
CA ALA A 419 1.09 -20.54 -6.67
C ALA A 419 1.96 -19.32 -7.01
N SER A 420 2.41 -18.57 -6.00
CA SER A 420 3.06 -17.28 -6.20
C SER A 420 4.40 -17.36 -6.93
N ASN A 421 5.06 -18.52 -6.87
CA ASN A 421 6.26 -18.86 -7.65
C ASN A 421 6.01 -18.92 -9.17
N ARG A 422 4.76 -18.89 -9.63
CA ARG A 422 4.39 -18.97 -11.05
C ARG A 422 3.84 -17.68 -11.64
N TYR A 423 3.69 -16.62 -10.85
CA TYR A 423 3.09 -15.38 -11.34
C TYR A 423 4.05 -14.20 -11.29
N LEU A 424 3.90 -13.30 -12.26
CA LEU A 424 4.47 -11.96 -12.27
C LEU A 424 3.33 -10.93 -12.34
N ARG A 425 3.49 -9.79 -11.68
CA ARG A 425 2.62 -8.63 -11.89
C ARG A 425 3.34 -7.59 -12.75
N PHE A 426 2.70 -7.22 -13.84
CA PHE A 426 3.09 -6.11 -14.70
C PHE A 426 2.18 -4.91 -14.41
N ALA A 427 2.76 -3.80 -13.98
CA ALA A 427 2.09 -2.51 -13.88
C ALA A 427 2.24 -1.75 -15.21
N TYR A 428 1.13 -1.28 -15.78
CA TYR A 428 1.13 -0.46 -16.99
C TYR A 428 1.02 1.04 -16.65
N THR A 429 1.79 1.44 -15.64
CA THR A 429 1.84 2.79 -15.09
C THR A 429 2.78 3.72 -15.82
N THR A 430 3.61 3.20 -16.74
CA THR A 430 4.53 3.98 -17.58
C THR A 430 3.93 4.31 -18.95
N GLY A 431 4.54 5.25 -19.66
CA GLY A 431 4.12 5.72 -20.98
C GLY A 431 4.11 4.61 -22.04
N MET A 432 3.28 4.79 -23.06
CA MET A 432 3.05 3.78 -24.10
C MET A 432 4.32 3.37 -24.84
N GLU A 433 5.24 4.31 -25.06
CA GLU A 433 6.53 4.07 -25.70
C GLU A 433 7.38 3.08 -24.89
N ASN A 434 7.45 3.26 -23.57
CA ASN A 434 8.13 2.32 -22.67
C ASN A 434 7.44 0.96 -22.64
N LEU A 435 6.09 0.92 -22.70
CA LEU A 435 5.36 -0.34 -22.77
C LEU A 435 5.70 -1.12 -24.05
N ARG A 436 5.75 -0.44 -25.20
CA ARG A 436 6.14 -1.05 -26.48
C ARG A 436 7.56 -1.59 -26.45
N GLU A 437 8.50 -0.79 -25.95
CA GLU A 437 9.89 -1.21 -25.82
C GLU A 437 10.04 -2.39 -24.85
N GLY A 438 9.36 -2.34 -23.70
CA GLY A 438 9.37 -3.45 -22.74
C GLY A 438 8.85 -4.76 -23.34
N VAL A 439 7.73 -4.71 -24.07
CA VAL A 439 7.20 -5.87 -24.81
C VAL A 439 8.22 -6.41 -25.81
N GLU A 440 8.88 -5.53 -26.58
CA GLU A 440 9.86 -5.94 -27.59
C GLU A 440 11.12 -6.54 -26.96
N ARG A 441 11.59 -6.02 -25.81
CA ARG A 441 12.70 -6.60 -25.05
C ARG A 441 12.35 -7.99 -24.53
N LEU A 442 11.18 -8.15 -23.90
CA LEU A 442 10.69 -9.44 -23.43
C LEU A 442 10.58 -10.45 -24.58
N ARG A 443 9.99 -10.03 -25.71
CA ARG A 443 9.83 -10.90 -26.89
C ARG A 443 11.18 -11.37 -27.42
N ARG A 444 12.16 -10.47 -27.58
CA ARG A 444 13.51 -10.82 -28.05
C ARG A 444 14.21 -11.77 -27.10
N TYR A 445 14.13 -11.50 -25.80
CA TYR A 445 14.79 -12.31 -24.77
C TYR A 445 14.19 -13.72 -24.67
N LEU A 446 12.86 -13.84 -24.70
CA LEU A 446 12.16 -15.12 -24.48
C LEU A 446 11.97 -15.97 -25.75
N SER A 447 12.30 -15.43 -26.93
CA SER A 447 12.25 -16.18 -28.20
C SER A 447 13.60 -16.77 -28.61
N GLY A 448 14.69 -16.34 -27.99
CA GLY A 448 16.02 -16.93 -28.14
C GLY A 448 16.22 -18.03 -27.11
#